data_AF-A0A2N2K3S7-F1
#
_entry.id   AF-A0A2N2K3S7-F1
#
_cell.length_a   1.000
_cell.length_b   1.000
_cell.length_c   1.000
_cell.angle_alpha   90.00
_cell.angle_beta   90.00
_cell.angle_gamma   90.00
#
_symmetry.space_group_name_H-M   'P 1'
#
loop_
_entity.id
_entity.type
_entity.pdbx_description
1 polymer ?
#
loop_
_entity_poly.entity_id
_entity_poly.type
_entity_poly.pdbx_seq_one_letter_code
_entity_poly.pdbx_strand_id
1 'polypeptide(L)'
;MAMNPLTLEGENRAKQRRQMIKDALQEKNPQLFRQLRKSARLEEFVRDREKEMMLAYSEGWNKALYHHIEEKNAKENPLEQVKEFEASLRSLWEEILATYLEF
;
A
#
# COMPACT_ATOMS: atom_id res chain seq x y z
N MET A 1 -2.05 0.39 -19.12
CA MET A 1 -2.90 0.76 -17.98
C MET A 1 -2.14 0.40 -16.71
N ALA A 2 -1.64 1.38 -15.96
CA ALA A 2 -0.99 1.11 -14.69
C ALA A 2 -2.07 0.75 -13.67
N MET A 3 -2.13 -0.51 -13.24
CA MET A 3 -3.11 -0.96 -12.24
C MET A 3 -2.84 -0.25 -10.92
N ASN A 4 -3.85 0.46 -10.41
CA ASN A 4 -3.91 0.89 -9.02
C ASN A 4 -3.93 -0.37 -8.13
N PRO A 5 -2.90 -0.62 -7.29
CA PRO A 5 -2.79 -1.89 -6.55
C PRO A 5 -3.88 -2.10 -5.49
N LEU A 6 -4.82 -1.16 -5.36
CA LEU A 6 -5.59 -0.92 -4.15
C LEU A 6 -7.11 -0.86 -4.36
N THR A 7 -7.62 -1.08 -5.57
CA THR A 7 -9.08 -1.13 -5.84
C THR A 7 -9.67 -2.55 -5.86
N LEU A 8 -8.96 -3.58 -5.38
CA LEU A 8 -9.30 -4.97 -5.72
C LEU A 8 -9.29 -5.91 -4.49
N GLU A 9 -10.49 -6.20 -3.99
CA GLU A 9 -10.78 -7.22 -2.96
C GLU A 9 -10.55 -8.66 -3.51
N GLY A 10 -10.18 -9.60 -2.62
CA GLY A 10 -10.08 -11.05 -2.93
C GLY A 10 -8.74 -11.73 -2.59
N GLU A 11 -8.77 -13.05 -2.40
CA GLU A 11 -7.61 -13.87 -1.96
C GLU A 11 -6.39 -13.79 -2.88
N ASN A 12 -6.59 -13.79 -4.20
CA ASN A 12 -5.50 -13.68 -5.18
C ASN A 12 -4.74 -12.36 -5.06
N ARG A 13 -5.43 -11.29 -4.63
CA ARG A 13 -4.84 -9.96 -4.46
C ARG A 13 -4.13 -9.81 -3.12
N ALA A 14 -4.66 -10.42 -2.06
CA ALA A 14 -3.95 -10.52 -0.78
C ALA A 14 -2.60 -11.25 -0.94
N LYS A 15 -2.55 -12.28 -1.79
CA LYS A 15 -1.28 -12.96 -2.13
C LYS A 15 -0.30 -12.02 -2.85
N GLN A 16 -0.77 -11.17 -3.77
CA GLN A 16 0.07 -10.17 -4.45
C GLN A 16 0.61 -9.12 -3.47
N ARG A 17 -0.22 -8.57 -2.59
CA ARG A 17 0.22 -7.60 -1.55
C ARG A 17 1.28 -8.21 -0.63
N ARG A 18 1.05 -9.43 -0.15
CA ARG A 18 2.05 -10.15 0.67
C ARG A 18 3.37 -10.40 -0.07
N GLN A 19 3.33 -10.64 -1.38
CA GLN A 19 4.55 -10.74 -2.18
C GLN A 19 5.30 -9.41 -2.24
N MET A 20 4.59 -8.31 -2.51
CA MET A 20 5.20 -6.97 -2.52
C MET A 20 5.83 -6.60 -1.18
N ILE A 21 5.18 -6.96 -0.05
CA ILE A 21 5.72 -6.75 1.29
C ILE A 21 6.99 -7.58 1.51
N LYS A 22 7.02 -8.85 1.05
CA LYS A 22 8.23 -9.69 1.12
C LYS A 22 9.38 -9.12 0.32
N ASP A 23 9.10 -8.69 -0.91
CA ASP A 23 10.12 -8.13 -1.80
C ASP A 23 10.69 -6.83 -1.20
N ALA A 24 9.83 -5.94 -0.71
CA ALA A 24 10.23 -4.71 -0.03
C ALA A 24 11.05 -4.98 1.24
N LEU A 25 10.64 -5.96 2.06
CA LEU A 25 11.38 -6.36 3.26
C LEU A 25 12.75 -6.93 2.90
N GLN A 26 12.85 -7.74 1.85
CA GLN A 26 14.11 -8.30 1.39
C GLN A 26 15.06 -7.22 0.84
N GLU A 27 14.54 -6.28 0.07
CA GLU A 27 15.31 -5.20 -0.55
C GLU A 27 15.84 -4.22 0.51
N LYS A 28 14.94 -3.79 1.40
CA LYS A 28 15.23 -2.66 2.30
C LYS A 28 15.70 -3.07 3.70
N ASN A 29 15.33 -4.26 4.21
CA ASN A 29 15.87 -4.83 5.46
C ASN A 29 16.22 -6.33 5.31
N PRO A 30 17.29 -6.65 4.54
CA PRO A 30 17.66 -8.03 4.23
C PRO A 30 18.06 -8.85 5.47
N GLN A 31 18.52 -8.20 6.55
CA GLN A 31 18.88 -8.89 7.79
C GLN A 31 17.64 -9.40 8.51
N LEU A 32 16.63 -8.55 8.70
CA LEU A 32 15.35 -8.92 9.29
C LEU A 32 14.64 -9.99 8.45
N PHE A 33 14.66 -9.87 7.12
CA PHE A 33 14.13 -10.88 6.21
C PHE A 33 14.77 -12.27 6.45
N ARG A 34 16.12 -12.32 6.55
CA ARG A 34 16.84 -13.57 6.81
C ARG A 34 16.54 -14.13 8.20
N GLN A 35 16.41 -13.28 9.21
CA GLN A 35 16.06 -13.71 10.57
C GLN A 35 14.66 -14.32 10.62
N LEU A 36 13.66 -13.64 10.06
CA LEU A 36 12.28 -14.12 9.99
C LEU A 36 12.13 -15.40 9.18
N ARG A 37 12.93 -15.56 8.12
CA ARG A 37 12.98 -16.80 7.33
C ARG A 37 13.57 -17.95 8.13
N LYS A 38 14.65 -17.71 8.89
CA LYS A 38 15.28 -18.72 9.77
C LYS A 38 14.39 -19.14 10.92
N SER A 39 13.59 -18.22 11.46
CA SER A 39 12.66 -18.51 12.56
C SER A 39 11.31 -19.05 12.09
N ALA A 40 11.11 -19.27 10.78
CA ALA A 40 9.83 -19.67 10.19
C ALA A 40 8.64 -18.72 10.49
N ARG A 41 8.92 -17.46 10.85
CA ARG A 41 7.90 -16.44 11.18
C ARG A 41 7.62 -15.45 10.05
N LEU A 42 8.30 -15.60 8.91
CA LEU A 42 8.17 -14.69 7.78
C LEU A 42 6.73 -14.56 7.27
N GLU A 43 6.01 -15.68 7.14
CA GLU A 43 4.61 -15.64 6.66
C GLU A 43 3.66 -14.97 7.67
N GLU A 44 3.87 -15.21 8.97
CA GLU A 44 3.11 -14.57 10.05
C GLU A 44 3.36 -13.05 10.03
N PHE A 45 4.63 -12.64 10.05
CA PHE A 45 5.02 -11.24 9.99
C PHE A 45 4.43 -10.51 8.78
N VAL A 46 4.54 -11.10 7.59
CA VAL A 46 4.04 -10.49 6.34
C VAL A 46 2.52 -10.38 6.35
N ARG A 47 1.80 -11.36 6.89
CA ARG A 47 0.33 -11.32 7.00
C ARG A 47 -0.13 -10.24 7.99
N ASP A 48 0.57 -10.11 9.11
CA ASP A 48 0.19 -9.14 10.14
C ASP A 48 0.51 -7.71 9.66
N ARG A 49 1.67 -7.51 9.01
CA ARG A 49 1.97 -6.24 8.32
C ARG A 49 1.00 -5.93 7.21
N GLU A 50 0.58 -6.90 6.40
CA GLU A 50 -0.44 -6.67 5.37
C GLU A 50 -1.75 -6.14 5.97
N LYS A 51 -2.21 -6.68 7.10
CA LYS A 51 -3.41 -6.18 7.77
C LYS A 51 -3.24 -4.74 8.27
N GLU A 52 -2.16 -4.45 8.97
CA GLU A 52 -1.87 -3.11 9.49
C GLU A 52 -1.77 -2.08 8.35
N MET A 53 -1.05 -2.42 7.29
CA MET A 53 -0.89 -1.57 6.12
C MET A 53 -2.22 -1.34 5.39
N MET A 54 -3.08 -2.35 5.29
CA MET A 54 -4.41 -2.20 4.68
C MET A 54 -5.34 -1.32 5.52
N LEU A 55 -5.24 -1.35 6.85
CA LEU A 55 -5.98 -0.46 7.73
C LEU A 55 -5.56 1.00 7.49
N ALA A 56 -4.27 1.29 7.61
CA ALA A 56 -3.71 2.63 7.36
C ALA A 56 -4.02 3.12 5.93
N TYR A 57 -3.96 2.23 4.95
CA TYR A 57 -4.30 2.54 3.58
C TYR A 57 -5.77 2.92 3.42
N SER A 58 -6.69 2.18 4.05
CA SER A 58 -8.13 2.50 3.97
C SER A 58 -8.48 3.83 4.63
N GLU A 59 -7.80 4.18 5.73
CA GLU A 59 -7.91 5.49 6.39
C GLU A 59 -7.41 6.62 5.48
N GLY A 60 -6.23 6.47 4.87
CA GLY A 60 -5.68 7.47 3.95
C GLY A 60 -6.47 7.57 2.63
N TRP A 61 -7.00 6.46 2.13
CA TRP A 61 -7.89 6.43 0.95
C TRP A 61 -9.17 7.22 1.21
N ASN A 62 -9.81 7.04 2.38
CA ASN A 62 -10.98 7.82 2.76
C ASN A 62 -10.64 9.32 2.80
N LYS A 63 -9.52 9.70 3.41
CA LYS A 63 -9.09 11.10 3.48
C LYS A 63 -8.83 11.70 2.09
N ALA A 64 -8.16 10.98 1.21
CA ALA A 64 -7.91 11.39 -0.17
C ALA A 64 -9.21 11.50 -0.97
N LEU A 65 -10.15 10.57 -0.78
CA LEU A 65 -11.48 10.62 -1.41
C LEU A 65 -12.29 11.82 -0.92
N TYR A 66 -12.28 12.12 0.38
CA TYR A 66 -12.94 13.31 0.93
C TYR A 66 -12.38 14.60 0.33
N HIS A 67 -11.04 14.74 0.27
CA HIS A 67 -10.41 15.87 -0.40
C HIS A 67 -10.79 15.96 -1.89
N HIS A 68 -10.84 14.82 -2.58
CA HIS A 68 -11.21 14.77 -3.99
C HIS A 68 -12.69 15.14 -4.26
N ILE A 69 -13.60 14.77 -3.34
CA ILE A 69 -15.01 15.16 -3.41
C ILE A 69 -15.19 16.65 -3.09
N GLU A 70 -14.39 17.23 -2.18
CA GLU A 70 -14.39 18.67 -1.91
C GLU A 70 -13.84 19.48 -3.10
N GLU A 71 -12.84 18.97 -3.82
CA GLU A 71 -12.26 19.61 -5.02
C GLU A 71 -13.13 19.49 -6.29
N LYS A 72 -14.15 18.62 -6.32
CA LYS A 72 -15.06 18.45 -7.47
C LYS A 72 -15.81 19.73 -7.86
N ASN A 73 -15.81 20.75 -7.01
CA ASN A 73 -16.38 22.06 -7.34
C ASN A 73 -15.41 23.00 -8.10
N ALA A 74 -14.17 22.61 -8.43
CA ALA A 74 -13.16 23.55 -8.92
C ALA A 74 -12.39 23.21 -10.22
N LYS A 75 -12.36 21.96 -10.73
CA LYS A 75 -11.54 21.60 -11.91
C LYS A 75 -12.37 21.04 -13.08
N GLU A 76 -12.15 21.58 -14.28
CA GLU A 76 -12.89 21.26 -15.53
C GLU A 76 -12.54 19.89 -16.17
N ASN A 77 -11.46 19.20 -15.75
CA ASN A 77 -10.98 17.97 -16.39
C ASN A 77 -10.96 16.74 -15.46
N PRO A 78 -11.96 15.83 -15.58
CA PRO A 78 -12.05 14.61 -14.77
C PRO A 78 -10.90 13.61 -14.96
N LEU A 79 -10.20 13.63 -16.10
CA LEU A 79 -9.15 12.63 -16.38
C LEU A 79 -7.85 12.94 -15.63
N GLU A 80 -7.56 14.22 -15.45
CA GLU A 80 -6.38 14.71 -14.72
C GLU A 80 -6.56 14.50 -13.22
N GLN A 81 -7.78 14.73 -12.73
CA GLN A 81 -8.24 14.40 -11.39
C GLN A 81 -7.98 12.93 -11.00
N VAL A 82 -8.31 11.97 -11.87
CA VAL A 82 -8.06 10.55 -11.60
C VAL A 82 -6.56 10.25 -11.51
N LYS A 83 -5.73 10.88 -12.36
CA LYS A 83 -4.27 10.69 -12.32
C LYS A 83 -3.64 11.25 -11.05
N GLU A 84 -4.07 12.43 -10.61
CA GLU A 84 -3.63 13.06 -9.35
C GLU A 84 -4.00 12.16 -8.15
N PHE A 85 -5.21 11.59 -8.16
CA PHE A 85 -5.66 10.65 -7.14
C PHE A 85 -4.82 9.36 -7.12
N GLU A 86 -4.59 8.73 -8.27
CA GLU A 86 -3.75 7.52 -8.38
C GLU A 86 -2.30 7.77 -7.90
N ALA A 87 -1.72 8.92 -8.24
CA ALA A 87 -0.39 9.31 -7.77
C ALA A 87 -0.34 9.49 -6.24
N SER A 88 -1.38 10.09 -5.66
CA SER A 88 -1.51 10.28 -4.22
C SER A 88 -1.60 8.93 -3.48
N LEU A 89 -2.40 8.00 -3.99
CA LEU A 89 -2.51 6.65 -3.42
C LEU A 89 -1.19 5.88 -3.48
N ARG A 90 -0.40 6.09 -4.53
CA ARG A 90 0.94 5.51 -4.66
C ARG A 90 1.90 6.09 -3.62
N SER A 91 1.94 7.42 -3.45
CA SER A 91 2.79 8.06 -2.43
C SER A 91 2.47 7.54 -1.04
N LEU A 92 1.18 7.48 -0.70
CA LEU A 92 0.71 6.95 0.58
C LEU A 92 1.20 5.51 0.83
N TRP A 93 1.16 4.65 -0.19
CA TRP A 93 1.66 3.28 -0.07
C TRP A 93 3.16 3.22 0.20
N GLU A 94 3.96 4.05 -0.50
CA GLU A 94 5.41 4.13 -0.30
C GLU A 94 5.77 4.64 1.10
N GLU A 95 5.00 5.60 1.63
CA GLU A 95 5.13 6.11 3.00
C GLU A 95 4.78 5.04 4.05
N ILE A 96 3.66 4.35 3.91
CA ILE A 96 3.26 3.26 4.82
C ILE A 96 4.32 2.16 4.84
N LEU A 97 4.86 1.78 3.68
CA LEU A 97 5.97 0.83 3.59
C LEU A 97 7.19 1.31 4.38
N ALA A 98 7.52 2.61 4.31
CA ALA A 98 8.67 3.17 5.03
C ALA A 98 8.45 3.19 6.55
N THR A 99 7.24 3.54 7.00
CA THR A 99 6.91 3.61 8.43
C THR A 99 6.86 2.23 9.10
N TYR A 100 6.23 1.25 8.48
CA TYR A 100 5.94 -0.04 9.14
C TYR A 100 7.06 -1.08 9.01
N LEU A 101 7.98 -0.91 8.05
CA LEU A 101 9.10 -1.83 7.87
C LEU A 101 10.40 -1.34 8.53
N GLU A 102 10.33 -0.27 9.34
CA GLU A 102 11.45 0.33 10.10
C GLU A 102 12.76 0.36 9.29
N PHE A 103 12.84 1.31 8.35
CA PHE A 103 14.09 1.65 7.67
C PHE A 103 14.79 2.83 8.34
#